data_AF-A0AA97EVW7-F1
#
_entry.id   AF-A0AA97EVW7-F1
#
_cell.length_a   1.000
_cell.length_b   1.000
_cell.length_c   1.000
_cell.angle_alpha   90.00
_cell.angle_beta   90.00
_cell.angle_gamma   90.00
#
_symmetry.space_group_name_H-M   'P 1'
#
loop_
_entity.id
_entity.type
_entity.pdbx_description
1 polymer ?
#
loop_
_entity_poly.entity_id
_entity_poly.type
_entity_poly.pdbx_seq_one_letter_code
_entity_poly.pdbx_strand_id
1 'polypeptide(L)'
;MSTILGDKIKKLRKGKNLTLEGLAKKANISKSYLWELENNDAKKPSAEILAQIAEHLDVTTDFLLEKDDREPTEIDSDNSFFRNYKNLESSQKAQLRDIMNVLKQAGNKND
;
A
#
# COMPACT_ATOMS: atom_id res chain seq x y z
N MET A 1 -21.60 10.56 3.14
CA MET A 1 -21.34 9.18 2.64
C MET A 1 -19.83 9.02 2.51
N SER A 2 -19.28 7.82 2.33
CA SER A 2 -17.84 7.69 2.03
C SER A 2 -17.56 8.07 0.57
N THR A 3 -16.33 8.51 0.29
CA THR A 3 -15.85 8.70 -1.09
C THR A 3 -15.29 7.38 -1.62
N ILE A 4 -15.15 7.26 -2.95
CA ILE A 4 -14.44 6.12 -3.59
C ILE A 4 -13.06 5.90 -2.97
N LEU A 5 -12.34 6.99 -2.69
CA LEU A 5 -11.05 6.95 -1.99
C LEU A 5 -11.19 6.35 -0.58
N GLY A 6 -12.17 6.82 0.20
CA GLY A 6 -12.45 6.33 1.54
C GLY A 6 -12.82 4.84 1.55
N ASP A 7 -13.62 4.40 0.59
CA ASP A 7 -14.00 3.01 0.41
C ASP A 7 -12.81 2.13 0.04
N LYS A 8 -11.95 2.58 -0.89
CA LYS A 8 -10.69 1.90 -1.24
C LYS A 8 -9.77 1.74 -0.02
N ILE A 9 -9.54 2.81 0.75
CA ILE A 9 -8.71 2.77 1.96
C ILE A 9 -9.29 1.75 2.96
N LYS A 10 -10.59 1.81 3.22
CA LYS A 10 -11.29 0.92 4.16
C LYS A 10 -11.21 -0.55 3.73
N LYS A 11 -11.40 -0.81 2.44
CA LYS A 11 -11.34 -2.15 1.82
C LYS A 11 -9.95 -2.74 1.93
N LEU A 12 -8.93 -2.01 1.48
CA LEU A 12 -7.52 -2.43 1.56
C LEU A 12 -7.07 -2.65 3.00
N ARG A 13 -7.41 -1.73 3.91
CA ARG A 13 -7.09 -1.85 5.33
C ARG A 13 -7.65 -3.15 5.92
N LYS A 14 -8.93 -3.44 5.64
CA LYS A 14 -9.56 -4.70 6.08
C LYS A 14 -8.94 -5.92 5.42
N GLY A 15 -8.63 -5.86 4.13
CA GLY A 15 -7.94 -6.95 3.41
C GLY A 15 -6.57 -7.28 4.01
N LYS A 16 -5.88 -6.29 4.60
CA LYS A 16 -4.63 -6.48 5.34
C LYS A 16 -4.80 -6.79 6.83
N ASN A 17 -6.02 -7.05 7.30
CA ASN A 17 -6.34 -7.27 8.71
C ASN A 17 -5.85 -6.15 9.65
N LEU A 18 -5.80 -4.91 9.15
CA LEU A 18 -5.39 -3.76 9.95
C LEU A 18 -6.60 -3.13 10.65
N THR A 19 -6.46 -2.83 11.94
CA THR A 19 -7.42 -1.99 12.66
C THR A 19 -7.26 -0.52 12.22
N LEU A 20 -8.25 0.32 12.52
CA LEU A 20 -8.11 1.78 12.33
C LEU A 20 -6.88 2.31 13.06
N GLU A 21 -6.66 1.92 14.32
CA GLU A 21 -5.45 2.26 15.07
C GLU A 21 -4.18 1.80 14.36
N GLY A 22 -4.19 0.58 13.82
CA GLY A 22 -3.04 -0.04 13.19
C GLY A 22 -2.58 0.72 11.95
N LEU A 23 -3.50 1.04 11.03
CA LEU A 23 -3.15 1.83 9.85
C LEU A 23 -2.82 3.28 10.21
N ALA A 24 -3.59 3.90 11.11
CA ALA A 24 -3.36 5.29 11.51
C ALA A 24 -1.98 5.48 12.14
N LYS A 25 -1.56 4.55 13.00
CA LYS A 25 -0.23 4.55 13.60
C LYS A 25 0.88 4.41 12.56
N LYS A 26 0.72 3.51 11.59
CA LYS A 26 1.70 3.31 10.51
C LYS A 26 1.82 4.58 9.66
N ALA A 27 0.69 5.12 9.21
CA ALA A 27 0.62 6.33 8.40
C ALA A 27 0.80 7.64 9.22
N ASN A 28 1.24 7.57 10.47
CA ASN A 28 1.49 8.72 11.34
C ASN A 28 0.34 9.77 11.39
N ILE A 29 -0.91 9.29 11.43
CA ILE A 29 -2.11 10.12 11.54
C ILE A 29 -2.95 9.70 12.74
N SER A 30 -3.90 10.54 13.16
CA SER A 30 -4.83 10.16 14.22
C SER A 30 -5.85 9.13 13.72
N LYS A 31 -6.29 8.24 14.62
CA LYS A 31 -7.37 7.29 14.36
C LYS A 31 -8.64 8.00 13.87
N SER A 32 -8.99 9.12 14.50
CA SER A 32 -10.16 9.92 14.12
C SER A 32 -10.03 10.47 12.70
N TYR A 33 -8.83 10.92 12.31
CA TYR A 33 -8.58 11.41 10.95
C TYR A 33 -8.73 10.29 9.92
N LEU A 34 -8.19 9.09 10.19
CA LEU A 34 -8.38 7.94 9.31
C LEU A 34 -9.85 7.53 9.21
N TRP A 35 -10.58 7.55 10.33
CA TRP A 35 -12.02 7.27 10.32
C TRP A 35 -12.79 8.29 9.49
N GLU A 36 -12.45 9.58 9.58
CA GLU A 36 -13.02 10.61 8.72
C GLU A 36 -12.73 10.34 7.24
N LEU A 37 -11.50 9.99 6.88
CA LEU A 37 -11.15 9.63 5.50
C LEU A 37 -11.98 8.46 4.96
N GLU A 38 -12.22 7.43 5.78
CA GLU A 38 -12.94 6.24 5.37
C GLU A 38 -14.46 6.40 5.33
N ASN A 39 -15.04 7.40 6.00
CA ASN A 39 -16.49 7.48 6.21
C ASN A 39 -17.11 8.86 5.94
N ASN A 40 -16.31 9.91 5.67
CA ASN A 40 -16.76 11.28 5.44
C ASN A 40 -16.32 11.80 4.07
N ASP A 41 -17.23 12.40 3.31
CA ASP A 41 -17.03 12.89 1.94
C ASP A 41 -16.29 14.23 1.85
N ALA A 42 -16.27 15.01 2.94
CA ALA A 42 -15.65 16.33 2.96
C ALA A 42 -14.13 16.28 3.15
N LYS A 43 -13.56 15.16 3.60
CA LYS A 43 -12.14 15.10 3.98
C LYS A 43 -11.25 14.72 2.81
N LYS A 44 -10.38 15.66 2.42
CA LYS A 44 -9.32 15.43 1.43
C LYS A 44 -7.97 15.32 2.14
N PRO A 45 -7.25 14.20 2.04
CA PRO A 45 -5.91 14.10 2.60
C PRO A 45 -4.92 14.97 1.82
N SER A 46 -3.83 15.38 2.47
CA SER A 46 -2.68 15.92 1.73
C SER A 46 -2.04 14.81 0.89
N ALA A 47 -1.26 15.20 -0.12
CA ALA A 47 -0.50 14.25 -0.93
C ALA A 47 0.44 13.38 -0.08
N GLU A 48 1.03 13.97 0.96
CA GLU A 48 1.92 13.29 1.91
C GLU A 48 1.18 12.20 2.71
N ILE A 49 0.03 12.53 3.31
CA ILE A 49 -0.76 11.55 4.06
C ILE A 49 -1.25 10.44 3.14
N LEU A 50 -1.67 10.80 1.93
CA LEU A 50 -2.13 9.83 0.95
C LEU A 50 -1.01 8.87 0.53
N ALA A 51 0.21 9.37 0.35
CA ALA A 51 1.38 8.55 0.05
C ALA A 51 1.73 7.60 1.21
N GLN A 52 1.68 8.07 2.45
CA GLN A 52 1.90 7.23 3.65
C GLN A 52 0.85 6.11 3.77
N ILE A 53 -0.42 6.43 3.51
CA ILE A 53 -1.49 5.43 3.49
C ILE A 53 -1.25 4.42 2.37
N ALA A 54 -0.93 4.86 1.15
CA ALA A 54 -0.68 3.99 0.00
C ALA A 54 0.48 3.03 0.26
N GLU A 55 1.59 3.53 0.82
CA GLU A 55 2.76 2.74 1.19
C GLU A 55 2.39 1.59 2.14
N HIS A 56 1.63 1.88 3.20
CA HIS A 56 1.25 0.86 4.18
C HIS A 56 0.09 -0.06 3.74
N LEU A 57 -0.53 0.28 2.61
CA LEU A 57 -1.53 -0.55 1.95
C LEU A 57 -0.97 -1.30 0.72
N ASP A 58 0.35 -1.23 0.47
CA ASP A 58 1.05 -1.88 -0.65
C ASP A 58 0.44 -1.57 -2.03
N VAL A 59 -0.01 -0.32 -2.22
CA VAL A 59 -0.55 0.20 -3.48
C VAL A 59 0.10 1.54 -3.83
N THR A 60 -0.18 2.07 -5.02
CA THR A 60 0.26 3.41 -5.40
C THR A 60 -0.74 4.48 -4.97
N THR A 61 -0.26 5.72 -4.83
CA THR A 61 -1.14 6.88 -4.65
C THR A 61 -2.13 7.02 -5.82
N ASP A 62 -1.69 6.74 -7.03
CA ASP A 62 -2.51 6.83 -8.25
C ASP A 62 -3.69 5.86 -8.18
N PHE A 63 -3.46 4.60 -7.76
CA PHE A 63 -4.51 3.61 -7.55
C PHE A 63 -5.60 4.11 -6.59
N LEU A 64 -5.19 4.76 -5.49
CA LEU A 64 -6.14 5.31 -4.51
C LEU A 64 -6.97 6.48 -5.07
N LEU A 65 -6.43 7.23 -6.02
CA LEU A 65 -7.08 8.40 -6.64
C LEU A 65 -7.96 8.05 -7.84
N GLU A 66 -7.82 6.87 -8.41
CA GLU A 66 -8.67 6.39 -9.50
C GLU A 66 -10.15 6.37 -9.07
N LYS A 67 -11.03 6.77 -10.00
CA LYS A 67 -12.48 6.93 -9.77
C LYS A 67 -13.29 5.66 -10.02
N ASP A 68 -12.66 4.50 -9.96
CA ASP A 68 -13.29 3.19 -10.05
C ASP A 68 -13.18 2.43 -8.71
N ASP A 69 -13.76 1.23 -8.62
CA ASP A 69 -13.64 0.32 -7.46
C ASP A 69 -13.00 -1.01 -7.89
N ARG A 70 -12.02 -0.94 -8.81
CA ARG A 70 -11.29 -2.15 -9.23
C ARG A 70 -10.43 -2.66 -8.07
N GLU A 71 -10.21 -3.97 -8.05
CA GLU A 71 -9.21 -4.56 -7.16
C GLU A 71 -7.79 -4.15 -7.57
N PRO A 72 -6.83 -4.07 -6.63
CA PRO A 72 -5.42 -3.95 -6.97
C PRO A 72 -4.99 -5.13 -7.85
N THR A 73 -4.24 -4.82 -8.90
CA THR A 73 -3.60 -5.80 -9.76
C THR A 73 -2.17 -6.08 -9.29
N GLU A 74 -1.54 -7.14 -9.80
CA GLU A 74 -0.12 -7.41 -9.56
C GLU A 74 0.75 -6.21 -9.94
N ILE A 75 0.41 -5.50 -11.03
CA ILE A 75 1.14 -4.30 -11.48
C ILE A 75 1.13 -3.19 -10.42
N ASP A 76 0.00 -3.00 -9.72
CA ASP A 76 -0.09 -1.98 -8.66
C ASP A 76 0.83 -2.32 -7.49
N SER A 77 0.87 -3.60 -7.10
CA SER A 77 1.75 -4.10 -6.05
C SER A 77 3.23 -4.08 -6.46
N ASP A 78 3.55 -4.47 -7.69
CA ASP A 78 4.91 -4.44 -8.24
C ASP A 78 5.46 -3.01 -8.30
N ASN A 79 4.63 -2.06 -8.70
CA ASN A 79 5.00 -0.64 -8.72
C ASN A 79 5.27 -0.11 -7.30
N SER A 80 4.47 -0.53 -6.32
CA SER A 80 4.70 -0.19 -4.92
C SER A 80 6.01 -0.82 -4.41
N PHE A 81 6.21 -2.12 -4.68
CA PHE A 81 7.44 -2.83 -4.35
C PHE A 81 8.68 -2.18 -4.95
N PHE A 82 8.65 -1.82 -6.23
CA PHE A 82 9.80 -1.22 -6.92
C PHE A 82 10.18 0.15 -6.35
N ARG A 83 9.19 0.94 -5.91
CA ARG A 83 9.42 2.22 -5.22
C ARG A 83 10.17 1.99 -3.91
N ASN A 84 9.72 1.02 -3.11
CA ASN A 84 10.37 0.66 -1.86
C ASN A 84 11.78 0.12 -2.12
N TYR A 85 11.94 -0.75 -3.12
CA TYR A 85 13.23 -1.28 -3.54
C TYR A 85 14.23 -0.18 -3.92
N LYS A 86 13.80 0.85 -4.66
CA LYS A 86 14.66 1.99 -5.03
C LYS A 86 15.24 2.72 -3.82
N ASN A 87 14.47 2.83 -2.74
CA ASN A 87 14.84 3.54 -1.53
C ASN A 87 15.72 2.72 -0.57
N LEU A 88 15.96 1.44 -0.85
CA LEU A 88 16.82 0.60 -0.02
C LEU A 88 18.32 0.91 -0.21
N GLU A 89 19.09 0.62 0.84
CA GLU A 89 20.55 0.68 0.83
C GLU A 89 21.14 -0.40 -0.09
N SER A 90 22.38 -0.18 -0.55
CA SER A 90 23.08 -1.11 -1.45
C SER A 90 23.19 -2.53 -0.86
N SER A 91 23.42 -2.65 0.44
CA SER A 91 23.49 -3.93 1.15
C SER A 91 22.13 -4.65 1.19
N GLN A 92 21.04 -3.93 1.46
CA GLN A 92 19.68 -4.47 1.47
C GLN A 92 19.24 -4.91 0.06
N LYS A 93 19.60 -4.11 -0.97
CA LYS A 93 19.38 -4.46 -2.37
C LYS A 93 20.13 -5.73 -2.77
N ALA A 94 21.35 -5.92 -2.28
CA ALA A 94 22.12 -7.14 -2.53
C ALA A 94 21.44 -8.37 -1.89
N GLN A 95 21.04 -8.28 -0.63
CA GLN A 95 20.31 -9.36 0.06
C GLN A 95 19.01 -9.75 -0.68
N LEU A 96 18.22 -8.77 -1.13
CA LEU A 96 17.03 -9.05 -1.92
C LEU A 96 17.35 -9.74 -3.25
N ARG A 97 18.44 -9.37 -3.94
CA ARG A 97 18.87 -10.05 -5.16
C ARG A 97 19.27 -11.50 -4.89
N ASP A 98 19.93 -11.77 -3.77
CA ASP A 98 20.31 -13.13 -3.38
C ASP A 98 19.07 -13.99 -3.11
N ILE A 99 18.08 -13.46 -2.39
CA ILE A 99 16.79 -14.13 -2.18
C ILE A 99 16.11 -14.44 -3.53
N MET A 100 16.06 -13.48 -4.45
CA MET A 100 15.49 -13.70 -5.79
C MET A 100 16.24 -14.80 -6.56
N ASN A 101 17.56 -14.84 -6.47
CA ASN A 101 18.38 -15.86 -7.14
C ASN A 101 18.08 -17.26 -6.60
N VAL A 102 17.86 -17.39 -5.29
CA VAL A 102 17.45 -18.66 -4.67
C VAL A 102 16.07 -19.09 -5.16
N LEU A 103 15.09 -18.17 -5.19
CA LEU A 103 13.74 -18.47 -5.66
C LEU A 103 13.72 -18.93 -7.13
N LYS A 104 14.51 -18.31 -8.00
CA LYS A 104 14.66 -18.73 -9.41
C LYS A 104 15.25 -20.14 -9.54
N GLN A 105 16.21 -20.50 -8.69
CA GLN A 105 16.81 -21.84 -8.69
C GLN A 105 15.88 -22.92 -8.13
N ALA A 106 15.02 -22.58 -7.17
CA ALA A 106 14.02 -23.49 -6.62
C ALA A 106 12.89 -23.79 -7.64
N GLY A 107 12.49 -22.80 -8.44
CA GLY A 107 11.53 -22.99 -9.53
C GLY A 107 12.04 -23.94 -10.61
N ASN A 108 13.31 -23.78 -11.03
CA ASN A 108 13.93 -24.59 -12.09
C ASN A 108 14.29 -26.04 -11.70
N LYS A 109 14.09 -26.44 -10.44
CA LYS A 109 14.34 -27.84 -9.98
C LYS A 109 13.08 -28.71 -10.00
N ASN A 110 11.92 -28.12 -10.27
CA ASN A 110 10.63 -28.81 -10.30
C ASN A 110 10.06 -28.95 -11.73
N ASP A 111 10.84 -28.57 -12.74
CA ASP A 111 10.63 -28.88 -14.17
C ASP A 111 11.70 -29.90 -14.62
#